data_AF-A0A353VMQ4-F1
#
_entry.id   AF-A0A353VMQ4-F1
#
_cell.length_a   1.000
_cell.length_b   1.000
_cell.length_c   1.000
_cell.angle_alpha   90.00
_cell.angle_beta   90.00
_cell.angle_gamma   90.00
#
_symmetry.space_group_name_H-M   'P 1'
#
loop_
_entity.id
_entity.type
_entity.pdbx_description
1 polymer ?
#
loop_
_entity_poly.entity_id
_entity_poly.type
_entity_poly.pdbx_seq_one_letter_code
_entity_poly.pdbx_strand_id
1 'polypeptide(L)'
;MKKNFLYMVLFIMTPVVMIGQIDLSESFADFSKLENISFTASEDVETFTVKEFMDSDTTRILNACTNRRELRDEVRRLLSPYRYSSSKISVLSFYTYPKQYEVVVPIYYDYDHKMIFSTKGLPEDVKIRVYELPKRFDNREAIYEANEQEGINEFYVPQDYNGYKLFLEYTAPPVEKEFKSDIVKGCIIFMLGYIDPELIPEETTVTTEKSSSRSSKPKKEKKKNEEKSEGSN
;
A
#
# COMPACT_ATOMS: atom_id res chain seq x y z
N MET A 1 3.74 -48.01 59.71
CA MET A 1 4.31 -47.61 58.40
C MET A 1 3.17 -47.37 57.43
N LYS A 2 3.29 -46.27 56.66
CA LYS A 2 2.49 -45.82 55.50
C LYS A 2 1.01 -45.44 55.75
N LYS A 3 0.80 -44.14 55.92
CA LYS A 3 -0.49 -43.43 55.83
C LYS A 3 -0.81 -43.14 54.37
N ASN A 4 -2.04 -43.41 53.95
CA ASN A 4 -2.58 -43.08 52.63
C ASN A 4 -2.82 -41.57 52.51
N PHE A 5 -2.24 -40.94 51.49
CA PHE A 5 -2.39 -39.52 51.21
C PHE A 5 -3.49 -39.35 50.14
N LEU A 6 -4.63 -38.83 50.58
CA LEU A 6 -5.80 -38.53 49.76
C LEU A 6 -5.55 -37.17 49.08
N TYR A 7 -5.32 -37.18 47.76
CA TYR A 7 -5.20 -35.94 46.96
C TYR A 7 -6.59 -35.39 46.65
N MET A 8 -6.88 -34.22 47.21
CA MET A 8 -8.09 -33.44 46.93
C MET A 8 -7.79 -32.53 45.73
N VAL A 9 -8.37 -32.83 44.57
CA VAL A 9 -8.27 -31.99 43.35
C VAL A 9 -9.29 -30.86 43.47
N LEU A 10 -8.81 -29.66 43.73
CA LEU A 10 -9.60 -28.43 43.77
C LEU A 10 -9.74 -27.90 42.33
N PHE A 11 -10.89 -28.13 41.69
CA PHE A 11 -11.24 -27.52 40.41
C PHE A 11 -11.65 -26.07 40.65
N ILE A 12 -10.76 -25.13 40.31
CA ILE A 12 -11.05 -23.70 40.30
C ILE A 12 -11.65 -23.38 38.93
N MET A 13 -12.98 -23.22 38.89
CA MET A 13 -13.72 -22.72 37.73
C MET A 13 -13.46 -21.23 37.58
N THR A 14 -12.67 -20.83 36.57
CA THR A 14 -12.55 -19.44 36.13
C THR A 14 -13.64 -19.13 35.10
N PRO A 15 -14.30 -17.97 35.16
CA PRO A 15 -15.29 -17.58 34.16
C PRO A 15 -14.63 -17.22 32.83
N VAL A 16 -15.08 -17.88 31.77
CA VAL A 16 -14.81 -17.57 30.37
C VAL A 16 -15.39 -16.18 30.07
N VAL A 17 -14.52 -15.20 29.86
CA VAL A 17 -14.88 -13.90 29.30
C VAL A 17 -15.06 -14.08 27.79
N MET A 18 -16.32 -14.09 27.35
CA MET A 18 -16.71 -13.99 25.94
C MET A 18 -16.34 -12.58 25.44
N ILE A 19 -15.22 -12.45 24.74
CA ILE A 19 -14.95 -11.26 23.92
C ILE A 19 -15.62 -11.48 22.57
N GLY A 20 -16.65 -10.68 22.30
CA GLY A 20 -17.37 -10.69 21.05
C GLY A 20 -16.46 -10.44 19.85
N GLN A 21 -16.64 -11.27 18.82
CA GLN A 21 -16.12 -11.03 17.48
C GLN A 21 -16.71 -9.72 16.95
N ILE A 22 -15.84 -8.80 16.54
CA ILE A 22 -16.23 -7.70 15.68
C ILE A 22 -15.85 -8.15 14.27
N ASP A 23 -16.84 -8.67 13.54
CA ASP A 23 -16.79 -8.78 12.10
C ASP A 23 -16.83 -7.35 11.53
N LEU A 24 -15.75 -6.95 10.87
CA LEU A 24 -15.72 -5.76 10.00
C LEU A 24 -15.40 -6.21 8.59
N SER A 25 -16.41 -6.79 7.94
CA SER A 25 -16.46 -6.98 6.50
C SER A 25 -17.73 -6.36 5.94
N GLU A 26 -17.75 -5.04 5.85
CA GLU A 26 -18.75 -4.24 5.11
C GLU A 26 -18.13 -2.84 5.02
N SER A 27 -18.26 -2.04 3.98
CA SER A 27 -18.59 -2.20 2.57
C SER A 27 -18.16 -0.85 1.96
N PHE A 28 -17.87 -0.83 0.66
CA PHE A 28 -17.64 0.40 -0.09
C PHE A 28 -18.93 1.23 -0.17
N ALA A 29 -18.97 2.41 0.47
CA ALA A 29 -19.96 3.46 0.17
C ALA A 29 -19.48 4.87 0.56
N ASP A 30 -19.26 5.66 -0.49
CA ASP A 30 -19.54 7.10 -0.66
C ASP A 30 -19.83 7.96 0.59
N PHE A 31 -18.82 8.71 1.06
CA PHE A 31 -18.97 9.78 2.05
C PHE A 31 -18.89 11.14 1.33
N SER A 32 -19.95 11.48 0.60
CA SER A 32 -20.11 12.80 -0.04
C SER A 32 -21.56 13.30 0.04
N LYS A 33 -22.17 13.24 1.23
CA LYS A 33 -23.39 14.00 1.54
C LYS A 33 -23.61 13.96 3.04
N LEU A 34 -23.41 15.09 3.71
CA LEU A 34 -24.16 15.57 4.88
C LEU A 34 -23.57 16.94 5.26
N GLU A 35 -23.92 17.94 4.47
CA GLU A 35 -23.93 19.34 4.89
C GLU A 35 -25.34 19.70 5.37
N ASN A 36 -25.40 20.66 6.30
CA ASN A 36 -26.56 21.43 6.76
C ASN A 36 -27.40 20.83 7.89
N ILE A 37 -27.02 21.17 9.12
CA ILE A 37 -28.00 21.48 10.16
C ILE A 37 -27.65 22.87 10.71
N SER A 38 -28.41 23.87 10.25
CA SER A 38 -28.50 25.17 10.89
C SER A 38 -29.44 25.06 12.09
N PHE A 39 -29.00 25.54 13.25
CA PHE A 39 -29.85 25.65 14.44
C PHE A 39 -30.07 27.12 14.76
N THR A 40 -31.35 27.50 14.80
CA THR A 40 -31.85 28.85 15.03
C THR A 40 -31.76 29.21 16.52
N ALA A 41 -31.30 30.44 16.78
CA ALA A 41 -31.27 31.06 18.10
C ALA A 41 -32.68 31.29 18.65
N SER A 42 -32.85 31.06 19.96
CA SER A 42 -33.86 31.72 20.77
C SER A 42 -33.27 32.02 22.14
N GLU A 43 -33.48 33.26 22.54
CA GLU A 43 -33.10 33.88 23.80
C GLU A 43 -33.79 33.18 24.98
N ASP A 44 -33.05 32.93 26.07
CA ASP A 44 -33.40 33.46 27.40
C ASP A 44 -32.34 33.09 28.45
N VAL A 45 -32.23 34.01 29.40
CA VAL A 45 -31.17 34.23 30.39
C VAL A 45 -31.13 33.16 31.49
N GLU A 46 -29.95 32.65 31.82
CA GLU A 46 -29.52 32.44 33.20
C GLU A 46 -27.99 32.36 33.29
N THR A 47 -27.39 33.35 33.96
CA THR A 47 -25.96 33.38 34.27
C THR A 47 -25.65 32.34 35.35
N PHE A 48 -25.13 31.19 34.94
CA PHE A 48 -24.54 30.22 35.87
C PHE A 48 -23.02 30.24 35.70
N THR A 49 -22.33 30.91 36.63
CA THR A 49 -20.88 30.87 36.74
C THR A 49 -20.45 29.49 37.21
N VAL A 50 -20.16 28.58 36.28
CA VAL A 50 -19.31 27.41 36.56
C VAL A 50 -17.87 27.81 36.32
N LYS A 51 -17.24 28.25 37.40
CA LYS A 51 -15.79 28.31 37.49
C LYS A 51 -15.29 26.86 37.64
N GLU A 52 -14.39 26.46 36.73
CA GLU A 52 -13.41 25.38 36.89
C GLU A 52 -13.94 23.99 37.27
N PHE A 53 -14.19 23.14 36.26
CA PHE A 53 -13.60 21.78 36.20
C PHE A 53 -13.98 21.10 34.87
N MET A 54 -13.26 21.39 33.80
CA MET A 54 -13.07 20.45 32.68
C MET A 54 -11.76 20.81 32.01
N ASP A 55 -10.66 20.33 32.60
CA ASP A 55 -9.44 20.14 31.82
C ASP A 55 -9.72 18.96 30.89
N SER A 56 -10.41 19.24 29.78
CA SER A 56 -10.61 18.25 28.74
C SER A 56 -9.24 18.06 28.10
N ASP A 57 -8.55 17.01 28.55
CA ASP A 57 -7.36 16.46 27.94
C ASP A 57 -7.71 16.09 26.48
N THR A 58 -7.67 17.11 25.62
CA THR A 58 -8.05 17.02 24.22
C THR A 58 -6.86 16.39 23.53
N THR A 59 -6.97 15.07 23.34
CA THR A 59 -5.95 14.26 22.69
C THR A 59 -5.72 14.84 21.29
N ARG A 60 -4.55 15.43 21.03
CA ARG A 60 -4.28 16.05 19.72
C ARG A 60 -3.89 14.94 18.74
N ILE A 61 -4.64 14.84 17.65
CA ILE A 61 -4.35 13.87 16.59
C ILE A 61 -3.40 14.53 15.60
N LEU A 62 -2.12 14.14 15.64
CA LEU A 62 -1.13 14.56 14.66
C LEU A 62 -1.19 13.60 13.47
N ASN A 63 -1.63 14.09 12.31
CA ASN A 63 -1.81 13.27 11.11
C ASN A 63 -0.72 13.58 10.06
N ALA A 64 0.17 12.63 9.80
CA ALA A 64 1.24 12.76 8.81
C ALA A 64 0.76 12.56 7.35
N CYS A 65 -0.51 12.22 7.11
CA CYS A 65 -1.04 11.88 5.78
C CYS A 65 -1.61 13.07 4.98
N THR A 66 -0.98 14.23 5.07
CA THR A 66 -1.48 15.44 4.39
C THR A 66 -1.26 15.38 2.87
N ASN A 67 -0.16 14.80 2.41
CA ASN A 67 0.27 14.70 1.01
C ASN A 67 -0.19 13.41 0.29
N ARG A 68 -1.30 12.81 0.73
CA ARG A 68 -1.80 11.52 0.24
C ARG A 68 -1.94 11.41 -1.28
N ARG A 69 -2.34 12.49 -1.95
CA ARG A 69 -2.55 12.52 -3.41
C ARG A 69 -1.22 12.42 -4.16
N GLU A 70 -0.24 13.22 -3.74
CA GLU A 70 1.09 13.28 -4.35
C GLU A 70 1.81 11.94 -4.23
N LEU A 71 1.78 11.32 -3.05
CA LEU A 71 2.36 9.99 -2.83
C LEU A 71 1.71 8.91 -3.69
N ARG A 72 0.38 8.97 -3.87
CA ARG A 72 -0.34 8.04 -4.73
C ARG A 72 0.05 8.21 -6.20
N ASP A 73 0.21 9.44 -6.66
CA ASP A 73 0.61 9.73 -8.04
C ASP A 73 2.06 9.32 -8.31
N GLU A 74 2.95 9.49 -7.32
CA GLU A 74 4.32 8.99 -7.40
C GLU A 74 4.36 7.46 -7.56
N VAL A 75 3.66 6.73 -6.68
CA VAL A 75 3.56 5.26 -6.76
C VAL A 75 2.93 4.82 -8.09
N ARG A 76 1.92 5.55 -8.58
CA ARG A 76 1.26 5.24 -9.86
C ARG A 76 2.23 5.33 -11.05
N ARG A 77 3.17 6.27 -11.04
CA ARG A 77 4.18 6.40 -12.12
C ARG A 77 5.15 5.23 -12.12
N LEU A 78 5.55 4.76 -10.94
CA LEU A 78 6.44 3.60 -10.77
C LEU A 78 5.77 2.27 -11.12
N LEU A 79 4.44 2.24 -11.21
CA LEU A 79 3.69 1.05 -11.59
C LEU A 79 3.89 0.69 -13.07
N SER A 80 4.15 1.67 -13.94
CA SER A 80 4.40 1.42 -15.37
C SER A 80 5.58 0.43 -15.55
N PRO A 81 5.47 -0.59 -16.41
CA PRO A 81 4.45 -0.83 -17.45
C PRO A 81 3.22 -1.64 -16.98
N TYR A 82 3.10 -1.98 -15.70
CA TYR A 82 1.99 -2.76 -15.18
C TYR A 82 0.68 -1.97 -15.23
N ARG A 83 -0.41 -2.65 -15.59
CA ARG A 83 -1.75 -2.06 -15.53
C ARG A 83 -2.21 -1.99 -14.08
N TYR A 84 -2.81 -0.86 -13.72
CA TYR A 84 -3.39 -0.67 -12.40
C TYR A 84 -4.51 -1.70 -12.13
N SER A 85 -4.42 -2.40 -11.00
CA SER A 85 -5.48 -3.28 -10.49
C SER A 85 -6.18 -2.64 -9.29
N SER A 86 -5.44 -2.40 -8.21
CA SER A 86 -6.01 -1.87 -6.96
C SER A 86 -5.01 -1.01 -6.20
N SER A 87 -5.53 -0.19 -5.28
CA SER A 87 -4.70 0.54 -4.33
C SER A 87 -5.39 0.59 -2.98
N LYS A 88 -4.59 0.62 -1.91
CA LYS A 88 -5.07 0.79 -0.54
C LYS A 88 -4.22 1.81 0.18
N ILE A 89 -4.85 2.62 1.00
CA ILE A 89 -4.16 3.57 1.86
C ILE A 89 -4.42 3.13 3.29
N SER A 90 -3.38 2.65 3.96
CA SER A 90 -3.46 2.10 5.30
C SER A 90 -3.00 3.18 6.28
N VAL A 91 -3.90 3.68 7.12
CA VAL A 91 -3.57 4.66 8.17
C VAL A 91 -3.15 3.91 9.43
N LEU A 92 -1.93 4.14 9.88
CA LEU A 92 -1.34 3.52 11.07
C LEU A 92 -1.34 4.52 12.21
N SER A 93 -1.73 4.06 13.40
CA SER A 93 -1.57 4.83 14.63
C SER A 93 -0.40 4.27 15.43
N PHE A 94 0.46 5.15 15.90
CA PHE A 94 1.66 4.81 16.67
C PHE A 94 1.35 4.88 18.16
N TYR A 95 1.77 3.85 18.89
CA TYR A 95 1.53 3.72 20.33
C TYR A 95 2.84 3.39 21.03
N THR A 96 2.81 3.34 22.37
CA THR A 96 3.96 2.92 23.21
C THR A 96 4.30 1.43 23.10
N TYR A 97 3.56 0.69 22.29
CA TYR A 97 3.75 -0.73 22.10
C TYR A 97 3.61 -1.06 20.62
N PRO A 98 4.33 -2.08 20.14
CA PRO A 98 4.30 -2.44 18.73
C PRO A 98 2.89 -2.86 18.32
N LYS A 99 2.46 -2.39 17.15
CA LYS A 99 1.17 -2.74 16.55
C LYS A 99 1.38 -3.41 15.22
N GLN A 100 0.65 -4.51 15.02
CA GLN A 100 0.65 -5.25 13.78
C GLN A 100 -0.70 -5.06 13.08
N TYR A 101 -0.65 -4.78 11.79
CA TYR A 101 -1.80 -4.62 10.92
C TYR A 101 -1.68 -5.62 9.78
N GLU A 102 -2.75 -6.34 9.47
CA GLU A 102 -2.77 -7.29 8.35
C GLU A 102 -3.70 -6.78 7.24
N VAL A 103 -3.25 -6.88 6.00
CA VAL A 103 -4.01 -6.54 4.80
C VAL A 103 -4.00 -7.73 3.87
N VAL A 104 -5.18 -8.18 3.47
CA VAL A 104 -5.33 -9.25 2.47
C VAL A 104 -5.37 -8.63 1.09
N VAL A 105 -4.55 -9.14 0.17
CA VAL A 105 -4.47 -8.70 -1.22
C VAL A 105 -4.83 -9.87 -2.14
N PRO A 106 -5.90 -9.75 -2.95
CA PRO A 106 -6.22 -10.77 -3.94
C PRO A 106 -5.21 -10.75 -5.08
N ILE A 107 -4.80 -11.95 -5.52
CA ILE A 107 -3.92 -12.18 -6.66
C ILE A 107 -4.69 -13.02 -7.67
N TYR A 108 -4.58 -12.65 -8.94
CA TYR A 108 -5.20 -13.38 -10.04
C TYR A 108 -4.21 -14.42 -10.58
N TYR A 109 -4.72 -15.58 -10.98
CA TYR A 109 -3.89 -16.61 -11.60
C TYR A 109 -3.36 -16.14 -12.96
N ASP A 110 -2.19 -16.66 -13.35
CA ASP A 110 -1.57 -16.50 -14.68
C ASP A 110 -1.19 -15.07 -15.10
N TYR A 111 -1.17 -14.12 -14.16
CA TYR A 111 -0.70 -12.76 -14.40
C TYR A 111 0.55 -12.42 -13.59
N ASP A 112 1.48 -11.71 -14.21
CA ASP A 112 2.63 -11.14 -13.51
C ASP A 112 2.16 -9.94 -12.68
N HIS A 113 2.36 -9.99 -11.36
CA HIS A 113 1.94 -8.93 -10.46
C HIS A 113 3.11 -8.14 -9.90
N LYS A 114 2.95 -6.81 -9.85
CA LYS A 114 3.86 -5.88 -9.18
C LYS A 114 3.13 -5.16 -8.06
N MET A 115 3.70 -5.22 -6.86
CA MET A 115 3.27 -4.47 -5.69
C MET A 115 4.25 -3.33 -5.43
N ILE A 116 3.72 -2.16 -5.09
CA ILE A 116 4.53 -1.01 -4.69
C ILE A 116 3.99 -0.48 -3.37
N PHE A 117 4.91 -0.23 -2.44
CA PHE A 117 4.65 0.34 -1.12
C PHE A 117 5.35 1.68 -1.02
N SER A 118 4.65 2.73 -0.58
CA SER A 118 5.29 3.98 -0.16
C SER A 118 5.09 4.21 1.32
N THR A 119 6.20 4.33 2.03
CA THR A 119 6.32 4.59 3.47
C THR A 119 6.59 6.06 3.78
N LYS A 120 6.75 6.92 2.76
CA LYS A 120 7.02 8.37 2.91
C LYS A 120 5.96 9.15 3.72
N GLY A 121 4.75 8.59 3.87
CA GLY A 121 3.67 9.17 4.68
C GLY A 121 3.72 8.77 6.16
N LEU A 122 4.79 8.10 6.59
CA LEU A 122 4.95 7.64 7.97
C LEU A 122 5.89 8.58 8.75
N PRO A 123 5.59 8.80 10.05
CA PRO A 123 6.47 9.53 10.95
C PRO A 123 7.68 8.69 11.41
N GLU A 124 7.56 7.37 11.38
CA GLU A 124 8.54 6.40 11.88
C GLU A 124 8.61 5.21 10.91
N ASP A 125 9.74 4.52 10.90
CA ASP A 125 9.97 3.37 10.02
C ASP A 125 9.09 2.19 10.41
N VAL A 126 8.36 1.65 9.42
CA VAL A 126 7.44 0.52 9.61
C VAL A 126 7.93 -0.68 8.82
N LYS A 127 8.03 -1.83 9.49
CA LYS A 127 8.37 -3.09 8.84
C LYS A 127 7.21 -3.58 8.00
N ILE A 128 7.46 -3.83 6.72
CA ILE A 128 6.49 -4.41 5.78
C ILE A 128 6.97 -5.81 5.40
N ARG A 129 6.10 -6.80 5.61
CA ARG A 129 6.35 -8.19 5.20
C ARG A 129 5.18 -8.72 4.40
N VAL A 130 5.47 -9.59 3.44
CA VAL A 130 4.46 -10.28 2.64
C VAL A 130 4.55 -11.77 2.95
N TYR A 131 3.40 -12.40 3.17
CA TYR A 131 3.26 -13.81 3.48
C TYR A 131 2.24 -14.47 2.57
N GLU A 132 2.41 -15.77 2.34
CA GLU A 132 1.41 -16.60 1.65
C GLU A 132 0.27 -17.03 2.58
N LEU A 133 0.51 -17.05 3.90
CA LEU A 133 -0.42 -17.52 4.91
C LEU A 133 -0.87 -16.40 5.88
N PRO A 134 -2.12 -16.43 6.36
CA PRO A 134 -2.63 -15.46 7.32
C PRO A 134 -1.98 -15.59 8.69
N LYS A 135 -2.12 -14.54 9.52
CA LYS A 135 -1.42 -14.39 10.81
C LYS A 135 -1.68 -15.49 11.83
N ARG A 136 -2.82 -16.19 11.71
CA ARG A 136 -3.15 -17.32 12.59
C ARG A 136 -2.18 -18.51 12.49
N PHE A 137 -1.30 -18.54 11.49
CA PHE A 137 -0.29 -19.58 11.33
C PHE A 137 1.06 -19.08 11.85
N ASP A 138 1.47 -19.57 13.02
CA ASP A 138 2.63 -19.05 13.76
C ASP A 138 3.99 -19.32 13.07
N ASN A 139 4.07 -20.38 12.23
CA ASN A 139 5.30 -20.80 11.53
C ASN A 139 5.32 -20.41 10.05
N ARG A 140 4.66 -19.33 9.67
CA ARG A 140 4.70 -18.82 8.30
C ARG A 140 6.03 -18.10 8.04
N GLU A 141 6.57 -18.25 6.84
CA GLU A 141 7.75 -17.53 6.39
C GLU A 141 7.35 -16.36 5.49
N ALA A 142 8.05 -15.24 5.62
CA ALA A 142 7.84 -14.08 4.75
C ALA A 142 8.48 -14.37 3.39
N ILE A 143 7.72 -14.20 2.32
CA ILE A 143 8.23 -14.29 0.94
C ILE A 143 8.91 -12.98 0.50
N TYR A 144 8.66 -11.89 1.23
CA TYR A 144 9.26 -10.59 1.00
C TYR A 144 9.30 -9.77 2.29
N GLU A 145 10.39 -9.00 2.45
CA GLU A 145 10.57 -8.00 3.48
C GLU A 145 11.07 -6.71 2.84
N ALA A 146 10.38 -5.61 3.10
CA ALA A 146 10.72 -4.30 2.57
C ALA A 146 11.94 -3.71 3.29
N ASN A 147 12.71 -2.87 2.60
CA ASN A 147 13.75 -2.07 3.21
C ASN A 147 13.12 -0.87 3.94
N GLU A 148 13.31 -0.82 5.26
CA GLU A 148 12.80 0.23 6.14
C GLU A 148 13.34 1.62 5.77
N GLN A 149 14.57 1.70 5.28
CA GLN A 149 15.25 2.96 4.94
C GLN A 149 14.80 3.52 3.59
N GLU A 150 14.14 2.70 2.77
CA GLU A 150 13.63 3.10 1.48
C GLU A 150 12.20 3.62 1.60
N GLY A 151 11.98 4.88 1.20
CA GLY A 151 10.65 5.48 1.21
C GLY A 151 9.66 4.83 0.23
N ILE A 152 10.16 4.06 -0.75
CA ILE A 152 9.37 3.30 -1.72
C ILE A 152 10.01 1.94 -1.91
N ASN A 153 9.19 0.89 -1.82
CA ASN A 153 9.60 -0.49 -1.95
C ASN A 153 8.79 -1.17 -3.06
N GLU A 154 9.44 -1.98 -3.87
CA GLU A 154 8.81 -2.77 -4.93
C GLU A 154 8.92 -4.27 -4.65
N PHE A 155 7.83 -4.99 -4.90
CA PHE A 155 7.79 -6.45 -4.80
C PHE A 155 7.14 -7.03 -6.05
N TYR A 156 7.83 -7.99 -6.67
CA TYR A 156 7.33 -8.75 -7.81
C TYR A 156 6.85 -10.10 -7.30
N VAL A 157 5.59 -10.43 -7.55
CA VAL A 157 5.04 -11.72 -7.12
C VAL A 157 5.72 -12.82 -7.94
N PRO A 158 6.25 -13.88 -7.29
CA PRO A 158 6.87 -14.99 -8.01
C PRO A 158 5.90 -15.65 -9.00
N GLN A 159 6.38 -16.03 -10.18
CA GLN A 159 5.55 -16.66 -11.22
C GLN A 159 5.04 -18.06 -10.84
N ASP A 160 5.76 -18.75 -9.95
CA ASP A 160 5.39 -20.06 -9.40
C ASP A 160 4.40 -19.97 -8.23
N TYR A 161 3.98 -18.75 -7.85
CA TYR A 161 3.00 -18.54 -6.80
C TYR A 161 1.61 -19.01 -7.24
N ASN A 162 1.11 -20.07 -6.61
CA ASN A 162 -0.19 -20.70 -6.93
C ASN A 162 -1.33 -20.28 -6.00
N GLY A 163 -1.14 -19.27 -5.16
CA GLY A 163 -2.18 -18.77 -4.27
C GLY A 163 -3.04 -17.70 -4.92
N TYR A 164 -4.21 -17.45 -4.33
CA TYR A 164 -5.14 -16.41 -4.78
C TYR A 164 -5.12 -15.17 -3.86
N LYS A 165 -4.32 -15.21 -2.78
CA LYS A 165 -4.27 -14.17 -1.74
C LYS A 165 -2.90 -14.09 -1.09
N LEU A 166 -2.35 -12.89 -1.06
CA LEU A 166 -1.19 -12.56 -0.24
C LEU A 166 -1.61 -11.78 1.00
N PHE A 167 -0.84 -11.95 2.07
CA PHE A 167 -1.07 -11.32 3.36
C PHE A 167 0.06 -10.35 3.64
N LEU A 168 -0.26 -9.06 3.66
CA LEU A 168 0.69 -8.00 3.94
C LEU A 168 0.58 -7.68 5.42
N GLU A 169 1.72 -7.67 6.11
CA GLU A 169 1.80 -7.28 7.51
C GLU A 169 2.62 -6.01 7.65
N TYR A 170 2.04 -5.03 8.35
CA TYR A 170 2.75 -3.82 8.77
C TYR A 170 3.00 -3.91 10.27
N THR A 171 4.26 -3.82 10.69
CA THR A 171 4.64 -3.76 12.10
C THR A 171 5.15 -2.37 12.42
N ALA A 172 4.31 -1.58 13.10
CA ALA A 172 4.67 -0.26 13.59
C ALA A 172 5.48 -0.39 14.90
N PRO A 173 6.64 0.29 15.01
CA PRO A 173 7.45 0.28 16.22
C PRO A 173 6.76 0.98 17.39
N PRO A 174 7.17 0.68 18.63
CA PRO A 174 6.77 1.46 19.79
C PRO A 174 7.40 2.86 19.73
N VAL A 175 6.63 3.89 20.03
CA VAL A 175 7.10 5.28 20.12
C VAL A 175 7.18 5.70 21.58
N GLU A 176 8.27 6.36 21.94
CA GLU A 176 8.43 6.94 23.27
C GLU A 176 7.48 8.14 23.42
N LYS A 177 6.66 8.14 24.47
CA LYS A 177 5.72 9.25 24.71
C LYS A 177 6.47 10.43 25.33
N GLU A 178 6.90 11.38 24.50
CA GLU A 178 7.30 12.70 25.00
C GLU A 178 6.06 13.51 25.45
N PHE A 179 4.90 13.33 24.80
CA PHE A 179 3.65 14.02 25.13
C PHE A 179 2.54 13.01 25.43
N LYS A 180 1.94 13.11 26.62
CA LYS A 180 0.96 12.14 27.15
C LYS A 180 -0.37 12.11 26.38
N SER A 181 -0.64 13.10 25.52
CA SER A 181 -1.94 13.31 24.88
C SER A 181 -1.89 13.37 23.34
N ASP A 182 -0.76 13.11 22.69
CA ASP A 182 -0.70 13.17 21.22
C ASP A 182 -0.78 11.76 20.61
N ILE A 183 -1.73 11.55 19.69
CA ILE A 183 -1.81 10.34 18.88
C ILE A 183 -1.22 10.66 17.52
N VAL A 184 -0.02 10.15 17.27
CA VAL A 184 0.65 10.28 15.97
C VAL A 184 0.10 9.22 15.01
N LYS A 185 -0.34 9.66 13.84
CA LYS A 185 -0.82 8.81 12.75
C LYS A 185 0.02 9.03 11.50
N GLY A 186 0.26 7.97 10.75
CA GLY A 186 0.86 8.00 9.42
C GLY A 186 0.12 7.10 8.45
N CYS A 187 0.59 7.03 7.21
CA CYS A 187 0.00 6.13 6.22
C CYS A 187 1.01 5.51 5.29
N ILE A 188 0.64 4.30 4.87
CA ILE A 188 1.29 3.55 3.80
C ILE A 188 0.38 3.62 2.58
N ILE A 189 0.97 3.95 1.43
CA ILE A 189 0.30 3.82 0.14
C ILE A 189 0.71 2.49 -0.47
N PHE A 190 -0.28 1.64 -0.72
CA PHE A 190 -0.12 0.37 -1.42
C PHE A 190 -0.77 0.45 -2.79
N MET A 191 -0.08 -0.05 -3.82
CA MET A 191 -0.63 -0.20 -5.17
C MET A 191 -0.25 -1.56 -5.76
N LEU A 192 -1.22 -2.20 -6.40
CA LEU A 192 -1.08 -3.45 -7.13
C LEU A 192 -1.28 -3.19 -8.62
N GLY A 193 -0.37 -3.73 -9.43
CA GLY A 193 -0.50 -3.81 -10.87
C GLY A 193 -0.31 -5.21 -11.37
N TYR A 194 -0.75 -5.44 -12.61
CA TYR A 194 -0.63 -6.72 -13.30
C TYR A 194 -0.26 -6.50 -14.77
N ILE A 195 0.41 -7.49 -15.37
CA ILE A 195 0.59 -7.59 -16.81
C ILE A 195 -0.21 -8.80 -17.29
N ASP A 196 -1.04 -8.56 -18.31
CA ASP A 196 -1.74 -9.60 -19.02
C ASP A 196 -0.85 -10.11 -20.17
N PRO A 197 -0.37 -11.36 -20.12
CA PRO A 197 0.51 -11.89 -21.16
C PRO A 197 -0.17 -11.92 -22.53
N GLU A 198 -1.51 -12.02 -22.61
CA GLU A 198 -2.24 -12.01 -23.88
C GLU A 198 -2.25 -10.63 -24.56
N LEU A 199 -1.98 -9.57 -23.80
CA LEU A 199 -2.02 -8.18 -24.27
C LEU A 199 -0.63 -7.61 -24.55
N ILE A 200 0.41 -8.43 -24.41
CA ILE A 200 1.75 -8.09 -24.88
C ILE A 200 1.74 -8.36 -26.39
N PRO A 201 1.81 -7.34 -27.26
CA PRO A 201 1.95 -7.59 -28.68
C PRO A 201 3.22 -8.40 -28.87
N GLU A 202 3.12 -9.62 -29.40
CA GLU A 202 4.29 -10.40 -29.80
C GLU A 202 5.15 -9.50 -30.68
N GLU A 203 6.32 -9.08 -30.19
CA GLU A 203 7.27 -8.35 -31.01
C GLU A 203 7.57 -9.26 -32.20
N THR A 204 7.12 -8.84 -33.39
CA THR A 204 7.41 -9.49 -34.66
C THR A 204 8.90 -9.77 -34.71
N THR A 205 9.28 -11.02 -34.50
CA THR A 205 10.64 -11.51 -34.72
C THR A 205 10.93 -11.30 -36.19
N VAL A 206 11.60 -10.19 -36.52
CA VAL A 206 12.16 -9.96 -37.85
C VAL A 206 13.24 -11.03 -38.04
N THR A 207 12.86 -12.09 -38.73
CA THR A 207 13.75 -13.14 -39.20
C THR A 207 14.89 -12.48 -39.95
N THR A 208 16.08 -12.59 -39.37
CA THR A 208 17.32 -12.17 -40.03
C THR A 208 17.62 -13.17 -41.14
N GLU A 209 17.06 -12.97 -42.33
CA GLU A 209 17.53 -13.65 -43.53
C GLU A 209 18.78 -12.94 -44.06
N LYS A 210 19.92 -13.51 -43.70
CA LYS A 210 21.21 -13.31 -44.34
C LYS A 210 21.14 -13.88 -45.77
N SER A 211 20.85 -13.06 -46.78
CA SER A 211 21.11 -13.43 -48.18
C SER A 211 22.19 -12.54 -48.80
N SER A 212 23.34 -13.18 -49.00
CA SER A 212 24.53 -12.75 -49.71
C SER A 212 24.29 -12.57 -51.22
N SER A 213 24.84 -11.47 -51.75
CA SER A 213 25.46 -11.30 -53.10
C SER A 213 24.65 -11.57 -54.37
N ARG A 214 24.52 -10.54 -55.24
CA ARG A 214 25.11 -10.55 -56.60
C ARG A 214 25.05 -9.18 -57.30
N SER A 215 26.16 -8.86 -57.95
CA SER A 215 26.40 -7.68 -58.79
C SER A 215 25.69 -7.76 -60.14
N SER A 216 25.34 -6.59 -60.70
CA SER A 216 25.47 -6.33 -62.14
C SER A 216 25.50 -4.82 -62.43
N LYS A 217 26.27 -4.48 -63.46
CA LYS A 217 26.85 -3.17 -63.80
C LYS A 217 26.03 -2.51 -64.94
N PRO A 218 26.49 -1.42 -65.60
CA PRO A 218 25.86 -0.10 -65.68
C PRO A 218 25.10 0.19 -66.98
N LYS A 219 24.35 1.32 -67.04
CA LYS A 219 23.94 1.94 -68.31
C LYS A 219 24.15 3.46 -68.32
N LYS A 220 24.80 3.89 -69.40
CA LYS A 220 25.34 5.22 -69.77
C LYS A 220 24.26 6.19 -70.31
N GLU A 221 24.62 7.48 -70.24
CA GLU A 221 24.32 8.59 -71.18
C GLU A 221 22.85 9.06 -71.28
N LYS A 222 22.50 10.35 -71.44
CA LYS A 222 23.22 11.50 -72.03
C LYS A 222 22.46 12.82 -71.75
N LYS A 223 23.23 13.92 -71.57
CA LYS A 223 23.08 15.34 -72.04
C LYS A 223 21.67 15.99 -72.06
N LYS A 224 21.48 17.29 -71.74
CA LYS A 224 22.16 18.45 -72.34
C LYS A 224 21.63 19.78 -71.72
N ASN A 225 22.56 20.72 -71.42
CA ASN A 225 22.52 22.19 -71.53
C ASN A 225 21.42 23.03 -70.79
N GLU A 226 21.56 24.32 -70.48
CA GLU A 226 22.51 25.40 -70.81
C GLU A 226 22.35 26.57 -69.80
N GLU A 227 23.44 27.33 -69.54
CA GLU A 227 23.59 28.81 -69.34
C GLU A 227 22.56 29.61 -68.50
N LYS A 228 22.82 30.69 -67.77
CA LYS A 228 23.84 31.76 -67.58
C LYS A 228 23.30 32.57 -66.34
N SER A 229 23.97 33.41 -65.55
CA SER A 229 25.03 34.39 -65.76
C SER A 229 25.49 34.95 -64.40
N GLU A 230 26.68 35.53 -64.40
CA GLU A 230 27.46 36.16 -63.32
C GLU A 230 26.99 37.57 -62.89
N GLY A 231 27.60 38.07 -61.79
CA GLY A 231 27.78 39.50 -61.44
C GLY A 231 27.36 39.80 -60.00
N SER A 232 28.24 39.81 -58.99
CA SER A 232 29.30 40.80 -58.66
C SER A 232 28.81 42.26 -58.62
N ASN A 233 28.49 42.73 -57.42
CA ASN A 233 29.00 43.97 -56.81
C ASN A 233 28.76 43.93 -55.30
#